data_AF-A0A1A3TVK5-F1
#
_entry.id   AF-A0A1A3TVK5-F1
#
_cell.length_a   1.000
_cell.length_b   1.000
_cell.length_c   1.000
_cell.angle_alpha   90.00
_cell.angle_beta   90.00
_cell.angle_gamma   90.00
#
_symmetry.space_group_name_H-M   'P 1'
#
loop_
_entity.id
_entity.type
_entity.pdbx_description
1 polymer ?
#
loop_
_entity_poly.entity_id
_entity_poly.type
_entity_poly.pdbx_seq_one_letter_code
_entity_poly.pdbx_strand_id
1 'polypeptide(L)'
;MATITGAGPEATPRRWRAWRWVLVTLLVLAVIAGVDAYLNAPRPGPRMDPASTSSDGAHALVELLRGAGVDVVVAHNIADVETAARPDALILVAQSQYLTDALLDRLDNVHSDLLLVEPTARAREALLPGVRVAHVKAFDLDPNCTLREAVRSGAVRFGVSNTYESEDGREMTRCYDGALIRFRSDGRTITAVGNTDFMTNGSLLQAGNAALAMNLAGDRPRLVWYAPHAVEGESSPKSTLLQLLPPKVFWLVGQLALVVLLVAVWKARRPGPLVAEELPVVVRASETVEGRGRLYRSRRARDRAAAALRAATLARLLPRLGLGAGASPSAVVTTAAGRIGSDPAFVSYQLFGPPPTTDNDLLQLARALDDIERQVARP
;
A
#
# COMPACT_ATOMS: atom_id res chain seq x y z
N MET A 1 -62.74 -27.35 -15.89
CA MET A 1 -61.74 -28.27 -15.30
C MET A 1 -60.43 -28.02 -16.02
N ALA A 2 -59.30 -27.69 -15.41
CA ALA A 2 -58.90 -27.66 -14.02
C ALA A 2 -57.91 -26.48 -13.79
N THR A 3 -57.83 -26.07 -12.53
CA THR A 3 -56.83 -25.23 -11.85
C THR A 3 -55.38 -25.63 -12.23
N ILE A 4 -54.35 -24.78 -12.10
CA ILE A 4 -53.63 -24.48 -10.84
C ILE A 4 -52.67 -23.27 -11.05
N THR A 5 -52.59 -22.50 -9.98
CA THR A 5 -51.70 -21.41 -9.53
C THR A 5 -50.18 -21.60 -9.66
N GLY A 6 -49.45 -20.47 -9.65
CA GLY A 6 -48.06 -20.36 -9.18
C GLY A 6 -47.42 -19.05 -9.66
N ALA A 7 -47.57 -17.91 -8.98
CA ALA A 7 -46.73 -17.46 -7.86
C ALA A 7 -45.22 -17.56 -8.13
N GLY A 8 -44.58 -16.41 -8.34
CA GLY A 8 -43.12 -16.24 -8.34
C GLY A 8 -42.78 -14.79 -7.97
N PRO A 9 -42.41 -14.50 -6.71
CA PRO A 9 -42.04 -13.18 -6.26
C PRO A 9 -40.52 -12.93 -6.38
N GLU A 10 -40.15 -11.69 -6.11
CA GLU A 10 -38.84 -11.19 -5.66
C GLU A 10 -37.81 -10.71 -6.70
N ALA A 11 -37.86 -9.39 -6.85
CA ALA A 11 -36.76 -8.51 -7.18
C ALA A 11 -35.47 -8.87 -6.43
N THR A 12 -34.34 -8.93 -7.14
CA THR A 12 -33.03 -8.65 -6.51
C THR A 12 -32.06 -7.92 -7.44
N PRO A 13 -31.98 -6.58 -7.33
CA PRO A 13 -30.73 -5.84 -7.47
C PRO A 13 -30.21 -5.49 -6.06
N ARG A 14 -30.20 -6.43 -5.11
CA ARG A 14 -29.79 -6.17 -3.70
C ARG A 14 -28.42 -6.75 -3.34
N ARG A 15 -27.63 -7.24 -4.30
CA ARG A 15 -26.26 -7.75 -4.01
C ARG A 15 -25.18 -6.69 -4.23
N TRP A 16 -25.36 -5.79 -5.19
CA TRP A 16 -24.39 -4.72 -5.51
C TRP A 16 -24.35 -3.61 -4.46
N ARG A 17 -25.51 -3.23 -3.91
CA ARG A 17 -25.60 -2.22 -2.84
C ARG A 17 -24.96 -2.73 -1.55
N ALA A 18 -25.14 -4.01 -1.21
CA ALA A 18 -24.52 -4.64 -0.05
C ALA A 18 -22.98 -4.67 -0.18
N TRP A 19 -22.46 -5.01 -1.36
CA TRP A 19 -21.01 -5.01 -1.61
C TRP A 19 -20.37 -3.61 -1.59
N ARG A 20 -21.08 -2.57 -2.05
CA ARG A 20 -20.60 -1.18 -1.91
C ARG A 20 -20.44 -0.78 -0.45
N TRP A 21 -21.39 -1.14 0.41
CA TRP A 21 -21.28 -0.85 1.84
C TRP A 21 -20.12 -1.61 2.50
N VAL A 22 -19.90 -2.88 2.14
CA VAL A 22 -18.74 -3.65 2.63
C VAL A 22 -17.41 -3.01 2.22
N LEU A 23 -17.28 -2.58 0.96
CA LEU A 23 -16.06 -1.90 0.47
C LEU A 23 -15.83 -0.55 1.15
N VAL A 24 -16.89 0.24 1.36
CA VAL A 24 -16.80 1.52 2.08
C VAL A 24 -16.39 1.30 3.53
N THR A 25 -16.99 0.32 4.22
CA THR A 25 -16.61 0.00 5.61
C THR A 25 -15.16 -0.45 5.71
N LEU A 26 -14.69 -1.30 4.79
CA LEU A 26 -13.28 -1.73 4.75
C LEU A 26 -12.33 -0.56 4.46
N LEU A 27 -12.69 0.34 3.55
CA LEU A 27 -11.91 1.55 3.27
C LEU A 27 -11.81 2.44 4.51
N VAL A 28 -12.94 2.69 5.19
CA VAL A 28 -12.98 3.50 6.41
C VAL A 28 -12.13 2.87 7.52
N LEU A 29 -12.25 1.56 7.74
CA LEU A 29 -11.41 0.85 8.70
C LEU A 29 -9.92 0.92 8.34
N ALA A 30 -9.57 0.80 7.06
CA ALA A 30 -8.19 0.94 6.60
C ALA A 30 -7.64 2.37 6.81
N VAL A 31 -8.47 3.40 6.57
CA VAL A 31 -8.10 4.79 6.85
C VAL A 31 -7.90 5.02 8.34
N ILE A 32 -8.82 4.56 9.19
CA ILE A 32 -8.71 4.68 10.65
C ILE A 32 -7.45 3.97 11.13
N ALA A 33 -7.23 2.71 10.71
CA ALA A 33 -6.03 1.96 11.06
C ALA A 33 -4.74 2.63 10.55
N GLY A 34 -4.78 3.23 9.35
CA GLY A 34 -3.65 3.98 8.80
C GLY A 34 -3.33 5.26 9.57
N VAL A 35 -4.36 6.02 9.96
CA VAL A 35 -4.22 7.23 10.80
C VAL A 35 -3.72 6.86 12.19
N ASP A 36 -4.29 5.85 12.82
CA ASP A 36 -3.88 5.37 14.14
C ASP A 36 -2.43 4.87 14.13
N ALA A 37 -2.06 4.09 13.10
CA ALA A 37 -0.69 3.62 12.91
C ALA A 37 0.31 4.75 12.63
N TYR A 38 -0.14 5.86 12.02
CA TYR A 38 0.68 7.05 11.77
C TYR A 38 0.88 7.88 13.03
N LEU A 39 -0.20 8.14 13.78
CA LEU A 39 -0.14 8.92 15.02
C LEU A 39 0.62 8.20 16.13
N ASN A 40 0.45 6.87 16.24
CA ASN A 40 1.14 6.04 17.23
C ASN A 40 2.45 5.45 16.71
N ALA A 41 2.96 5.93 15.58
CA ALA A 41 4.24 5.45 15.07
C ALA A 41 5.35 5.80 16.08
N PRO A 42 6.09 4.80 16.61
CA PRO A 42 7.29 5.09 17.38
C PRO A 42 8.21 5.97 16.52
N ARG A 43 8.75 7.03 17.11
CA ARG A 43 9.77 7.87 16.48
C ARG A 43 11.11 7.25 16.84
N PRO A 44 11.72 6.42 15.96
CA PRO A 44 13.03 5.88 16.25
C PRO A 44 14.05 7.02 16.21
N GLY A 45 15.02 6.94 17.08
CA GLY A 45 16.14 7.84 17.11
C GLY A 45 17.27 7.25 17.94
N PRO A 46 18.47 7.83 17.82
CA PRO A 46 19.64 7.41 18.58
C PRO A 46 19.44 7.60 20.09
N ARG A 47 20.37 7.04 20.85
CA ARG A 47 20.33 7.07 22.30
C ARG A 47 20.39 8.51 22.82
N MET A 48 19.58 8.83 23.83
CA MET A 48 19.41 10.19 24.39
C MET A 48 18.85 11.24 23.42
N ASP A 49 18.28 10.83 22.30
CA ASP A 49 17.54 11.75 21.43
C ASP A 49 16.25 12.23 22.14
N PRO A 50 16.07 13.54 22.35
CA PRO A 50 14.91 14.10 23.03
C PRO A 50 13.60 13.97 22.23
N ALA A 51 13.65 13.69 20.92
CA ALA A 51 12.48 13.47 20.08
C ALA A 51 12.14 11.97 19.92
N SER A 52 13.07 11.08 20.29
CA SER A 52 12.94 9.63 20.11
C SER A 52 12.08 9.00 21.19
N THR A 53 11.07 8.24 20.75
CA THR A 53 10.20 7.43 21.62
C THR A 53 10.67 5.97 21.70
N SER A 54 11.88 5.65 21.19
CA SER A 54 12.48 4.32 21.37
C SER A 54 12.89 4.09 22.83
N SER A 55 13.18 2.85 23.22
CA SER A 55 13.66 2.53 24.58
C SER A 55 14.90 3.32 24.99
N ASP A 56 15.82 3.55 24.05
CA ASP A 56 17.08 4.27 24.27
C ASP A 56 16.96 5.80 24.14
N GLY A 57 15.82 6.30 23.64
CA GLY A 57 15.56 7.73 23.53
C GLY A 57 15.31 8.41 24.89
N ALA A 58 15.12 9.73 24.88
CA ALA A 58 14.87 10.54 26.07
C ALA A 58 13.57 11.37 26.03
N HIS A 59 12.70 11.14 25.03
CA HIS A 59 11.45 11.89 24.87
C HIS A 59 10.55 11.89 26.11
N ALA A 60 10.43 10.77 26.81
CA ALA A 60 9.61 10.70 28.02
C ALA A 60 10.16 11.61 29.13
N LEU A 61 11.48 11.62 29.34
CA LEU A 61 12.11 12.49 30.34
C LEU A 61 11.94 13.97 29.98
N VAL A 62 12.14 14.33 28.71
CA VAL A 62 11.96 15.71 28.23
C VAL A 62 10.52 16.18 28.44
N GLU A 63 9.53 15.33 28.16
CA GLU A 63 8.13 15.67 28.36
C GLU A 63 7.77 15.79 29.85
N LEU A 64 8.33 14.91 30.71
CA LEU A 64 8.17 15.03 32.17
C LEU A 64 8.77 16.33 32.71
N LEU A 65 9.95 16.73 32.24
CA LEU A 65 10.59 17.99 32.61
C LEU A 65 9.77 19.21 32.18
N ARG A 66 9.26 19.21 30.94
CA ARG A 66 8.36 20.27 30.45
C ARG A 66 7.05 20.32 31.25
N GLY A 67 6.46 19.17 31.54
CA GLY A 67 5.28 19.05 32.39
C GLY A 67 5.51 19.56 33.82
N ALA A 68 6.74 19.46 34.33
CA ALA A 68 7.18 20.01 35.61
C ALA A 68 7.56 21.50 35.56
N GLY A 69 7.42 22.16 34.40
CA GLY A 69 7.66 23.59 34.22
C GLY A 69 9.10 23.97 33.85
N VAL A 70 9.96 23.02 33.49
CA VAL A 70 11.33 23.28 33.02
C VAL A 70 11.31 23.68 31.54
N ASP A 71 11.93 24.80 31.20
CA ASP A 71 12.15 25.24 29.81
C ASP A 71 13.29 24.40 29.17
N VAL A 72 12.91 23.32 28.47
CA VAL A 72 13.87 22.42 27.80
C VAL A 72 14.16 22.88 26.37
N VAL A 73 15.36 23.44 26.19
CA VAL A 73 15.90 23.87 24.89
C VAL A 73 16.80 22.78 24.33
N VAL A 74 16.42 22.18 23.21
CA VAL A 74 17.23 21.17 22.52
C VAL A 74 18.29 21.88 21.68
N ALA A 75 19.56 21.61 21.97
CA ALA A 75 20.70 22.12 21.20
C ALA A 75 21.22 21.03 20.25
N HIS A 76 21.30 21.34 18.96
CA HIS A 76 21.76 20.40 17.93
C HIS A 76 23.26 20.55 17.65
N ASN A 77 23.83 21.70 17.97
CA ASN A 77 25.25 22.00 17.83
C ASN A 77 25.74 22.87 18.99
N ILE A 78 27.05 23.03 19.12
CA ILE A 78 27.66 23.85 20.19
C ILE A 78 27.26 25.33 20.15
N ALA A 79 26.98 25.90 18.97
CA ALA A 79 26.55 27.30 18.86
C ALA A 79 25.14 27.51 19.42
N ASP A 80 24.26 26.51 19.31
CA ASP A 80 22.95 26.51 19.97
C ASP A 80 23.13 26.52 21.49
N VAL A 81 24.10 25.77 22.02
CA VAL A 81 24.43 25.75 23.46
C VAL A 81 24.90 27.12 23.91
N GLU A 82 25.88 27.71 23.22
CA GLU A 82 26.40 29.05 23.53
C GLU A 82 25.31 30.13 23.49
N THR A 83 24.38 30.03 22.54
CA THR A 83 23.25 30.97 22.40
C THR A 83 22.20 30.78 23.49
N ALA A 84 21.96 29.53 23.90
CA ALA A 84 20.96 29.20 24.92
C ALA A 84 21.49 29.30 26.36
N ALA A 85 22.81 29.39 26.53
CA ALA A 85 23.50 29.48 27.82
C ALA A 85 23.06 30.74 28.58
N ARG A 86 22.76 30.56 29.86
CA ARG A 86 22.39 31.64 30.80
C ARG A 86 22.93 31.31 32.19
N PRO A 87 23.19 32.31 33.05
CA PRO A 87 23.68 32.07 34.42
C PRO A 87 22.77 31.19 35.29
N ASP A 88 21.47 31.15 34.98
CA ASP A 88 20.46 30.35 35.66
C ASP A 88 20.11 29.04 34.92
N ALA A 89 20.74 28.76 33.78
CA ALA A 89 20.51 27.55 33.00
C ALA A 89 21.42 26.39 33.45
N LEU A 90 20.92 25.17 33.27
CA LEU A 90 21.70 23.94 33.35
C LEU A 90 21.97 23.42 31.93
N ILE A 91 23.21 23.07 31.61
CA ILE A 91 23.57 22.42 30.36
C ILE A 91 23.77 20.94 30.65
N LEU A 92 22.89 20.10 30.09
CA LEU A 92 23.08 18.66 30.09
C LEU A 92 23.88 18.29 28.85
N VAL A 93 25.01 17.62 29.06
CA VAL A 93 25.86 17.08 28.00
C VAL A 93 25.85 15.57 28.10
N ALA A 94 25.37 14.91 27.05
CA ALA A 94 25.39 13.46 26.90
C ALA A 94 26.07 13.09 25.58
N GLN A 95 26.31 11.79 25.36
CA GLN A 95 26.90 11.27 24.12
C GLN A 95 28.25 11.93 23.78
N SER A 96 29.11 12.10 24.80
CA SER A 96 30.37 12.85 24.65
C SER A 96 31.40 12.18 23.74
N GLN A 97 31.14 10.97 23.24
CA GLN A 97 31.97 10.32 22.21
C GLN A 97 31.97 11.08 20.87
N TYR A 98 30.97 11.94 20.62
CA TYR A 98 30.90 12.77 19.42
C TYR A 98 31.52 14.17 19.60
N LEU A 99 31.99 14.49 20.80
CA LEU A 99 32.63 15.78 21.08
C LEU A 99 34.13 15.72 20.74
N THR A 100 34.56 16.65 19.90
CA THR A 100 35.97 16.88 19.60
C THR A 100 36.60 17.78 20.65
N ASP A 101 37.93 17.82 20.71
CA ASP A 101 38.65 18.67 21.66
C ASP A 101 38.25 20.15 21.51
N ALA A 102 38.09 20.62 20.27
CA ALA A 102 37.62 21.98 20.00
C ALA A 102 36.19 22.26 20.51
N LEU A 103 35.30 21.27 20.50
CA LEU A 103 33.95 21.41 21.07
C LEU A 103 33.98 21.40 22.60
N LEU A 104 34.86 20.58 23.19
CA LEU A 104 35.06 20.51 24.63
C LEU A 104 35.65 21.82 25.18
N ASP A 105 36.63 22.41 24.51
CA ASP A 105 37.19 23.73 24.87
C ASP A 105 36.12 24.82 24.84
N ARG A 106 35.22 24.78 23.84
CA ARG A 106 34.10 25.73 23.76
C ARG A 106 33.09 25.52 24.88
N LEU A 107 32.73 24.26 25.20
CA LEU A 107 31.88 23.95 26.35
C LEU A 107 32.48 24.42 27.66
N ASP A 108 33.80 24.28 27.83
CA ASP A 108 34.49 24.70 29.05
C ASP A 108 34.37 26.22 29.27
N ASN A 109 34.38 27.00 28.20
CA ASN A 109 34.19 28.45 28.24
C ASN A 109 32.74 28.90 28.53
N VAL A 110 31.76 27.99 28.62
CA VAL A 110 30.37 28.33 28.94
C VAL A 110 30.14 28.37 30.45
N HIS A 111 29.89 29.55 31.02
CA HIS A 111 29.73 29.75 32.48
C HIS A 111 28.35 29.35 33.06
N SER A 112 27.65 28.39 32.45
CA SER A 112 26.41 27.82 33.03
C SER A 112 26.73 26.58 33.87
N ASP A 113 25.79 26.14 34.73
CA ASP A 113 25.96 24.87 35.44
C ASP A 113 25.98 23.72 34.44
N LEU A 114 26.72 22.66 34.75
CA LEU A 114 26.98 21.55 33.83
C LEU A 114 26.56 20.22 34.45
N LEU A 115 25.76 19.44 33.72
CA LEU A 115 25.41 18.06 34.02
C LEU A 115 26.01 17.15 32.95
N LEU A 116 27.13 16.51 33.26
CA LEU A 116 27.80 15.57 32.38
C LEU A 116 27.26 14.16 32.58
N VAL A 117 26.68 13.59 31.53
CA VAL A 117 26.07 12.27 31.55
C VAL A 117 26.99 11.29 30.84
N GLU A 118 27.55 10.36 31.62
CA GLU A 118 28.48 9.32 31.16
C GLU A 118 29.65 9.88 30.33
N PRO A 119 30.42 10.86 30.84
CA PRO A 119 31.51 11.45 30.09
C PRO A 119 32.59 10.41 29.75
N THR A 120 33.00 10.40 28.47
CA THR A 120 34.17 9.69 27.97
C THR A 120 35.46 10.18 28.64
N ALA A 121 36.54 9.38 28.56
CA ALA A 121 37.84 9.76 29.14
C ALA A 121 38.31 11.15 28.69
N ARG A 122 38.19 11.44 27.38
CA ARG A 122 38.50 12.73 26.78
C ARG A 122 37.65 13.87 27.36
N ALA A 123 36.33 13.70 27.42
CA ALA A 123 35.43 14.73 27.94
C ALA A 123 35.66 14.98 29.44
N ARG A 124 35.96 13.92 30.22
CA ARG A 124 36.34 14.03 31.63
C ARG A 124 37.64 14.80 31.80
N GLU A 125 38.67 14.51 31.02
CA GLU A 125 39.96 15.20 31.12
C GLU A 125 39.85 16.70 30.81
N ALA A 126 39.02 17.06 29.82
CA ALA A 126 38.77 18.45 29.47
C ALA A 126 37.88 19.20 30.47
N LEU A 127 36.76 18.61 30.90
CA LEU A 127 35.71 19.30 31.66
C LEU A 127 35.72 19.00 33.17
N LEU A 128 36.45 17.97 33.60
CA LEU A 128 36.54 17.50 34.98
C LEU A 128 38.02 17.31 35.42
N PRO A 129 38.88 18.33 35.31
CA PRO A 129 40.27 18.20 35.73
C PRO A 129 40.36 17.77 37.20
N GLY A 130 41.31 16.87 37.52
CA GLY A 130 41.48 16.32 38.86
C GLY A 130 40.46 15.25 39.28
N VAL A 131 39.58 14.79 38.37
CA VAL A 131 38.66 13.67 38.62
C VAL A 131 39.11 12.44 37.85
N ARG A 132 39.33 11.31 38.53
CA ARG A 132 39.65 10.02 37.91
C ARG A 132 38.52 9.00 38.08
N VAL A 133 38.51 7.99 37.22
CA VAL A 133 37.62 6.83 37.37
C VAL A 133 38.24 5.88 38.40
N ALA A 134 37.46 5.44 39.37
CA ALA A 134 37.92 4.57 40.45
C ALA A 134 37.63 3.10 40.15
N HIS A 135 36.35 2.72 40.13
CA HIS A 135 35.90 1.35 39.89
C HIS A 135 34.61 1.34 39.07
N VAL A 136 34.36 0.25 38.34
CA VAL A 136 33.04 -0.03 37.76
C VAL A 136 32.26 -0.86 38.77
N LYS A 137 31.18 -0.31 39.31
CA LYS A 137 30.25 -1.03 40.20
C LYS A 137 28.89 -1.19 39.52
N ALA A 138 28.17 -2.24 39.89
CA ALA A 138 26.86 -2.54 39.32
C ALA A 138 25.82 -2.83 40.42
N PHE A 139 24.62 -2.33 40.14
CA PHE A 139 23.29 -2.61 40.71
C PHE A 139 22.90 -1.92 42.02
N ASP A 140 21.67 -1.40 41.97
CA ASP A 140 20.86 -0.69 42.97
C ASP A 140 21.64 -0.02 44.09
N LEU A 141 21.95 1.25 43.85
CA LEU A 141 22.76 2.04 44.76
C LEU A 141 21.83 2.92 45.59
N ASP A 142 22.02 2.91 46.91
CA ASP A 142 21.51 3.94 47.79
C ASP A 142 22.32 5.23 47.63
N PRO A 143 21.72 6.41 47.86
CA PRO A 143 22.37 7.68 47.58
C PRO A 143 23.65 7.90 48.39
N ASN A 144 23.75 7.37 49.62
CA ASN A 144 24.96 7.43 50.48
C ASN A 144 25.59 8.83 50.59
N CYS A 145 24.77 9.89 50.54
CA CYS A 145 25.19 11.28 50.53
C CYS A 145 24.09 12.23 51.03
N THR A 146 24.40 13.51 51.14
CA THR A 146 23.47 14.57 51.58
C THR A 146 22.87 15.39 50.43
N LEU A 147 23.18 15.04 49.18
CA LEU A 147 22.66 15.74 48.01
C LEU A 147 21.15 15.58 47.91
N ARG A 148 20.40 16.68 47.97
CA ARG A 148 18.93 16.69 48.00
C ARG A 148 18.32 15.89 46.85
N GLU A 149 18.88 16.04 45.66
CA GLU A 149 18.41 15.41 44.42
C GLU A 149 18.54 13.88 44.50
N ALA A 150 19.64 13.38 45.07
CA ALA A 150 19.87 11.95 45.28
C ALA A 150 19.00 11.40 46.42
N VAL A 151 18.95 12.09 47.57
CA VAL A 151 18.17 11.66 48.73
C VAL A 151 16.67 11.59 48.42
N ARG A 152 16.12 12.56 47.68
CA ARG A 152 14.71 12.53 47.25
C ARG A 152 14.39 11.40 46.26
N SER A 153 15.39 10.94 45.53
CA SER A 153 15.22 9.88 44.53
C SER A 153 15.31 8.49 45.14
N GLY A 154 15.93 8.36 46.31
CA GLY A 154 16.13 7.08 46.98
C GLY A 154 17.07 6.18 46.19
N ALA A 155 16.84 4.86 46.26
CA ALA A 155 17.61 3.86 45.55
C ALA A 155 17.42 3.98 44.02
N VAL A 156 18.51 3.92 43.26
CA VAL A 156 18.51 4.12 41.79
C VAL A 156 19.23 2.95 41.13
N ARG A 157 18.70 2.53 39.96
CA ARG A 157 19.26 1.44 39.16
C ARG A 157 20.04 1.99 37.99
N PHE A 158 21.31 2.31 38.23
CA PHE A 158 22.21 2.83 37.19
C PHE A 158 22.74 1.77 36.21
N GLY A 159 22.68 0.47 36.55
CA GLY A 159 23.40 -0.56 35.79
C GLY A 159 24.91 -0.49 36.02
N VAL A 160 25.69 -0.88 35.00
CA VAL A 160 27.17 -0.87 35.06
C VAL A 160 27.65 0.57 34.90
N SER A 161 28.20 1.18 35.95
CA SER A 161 28.49 2.62 35.96
C SER A 161 29.93 2.94 36.31
N ASN A 162 30.46 3.99 35.68
CA ASN A 162 31.73 4.59 36.10
C ASN A 162 31.55 5.27 37.46
N THR A 163 32.45 5.01 38.41
CA THR A 163 32.51 5.79 39.65
C THR A 163 33.67 6.76 39.60
N TYR A 164 33.48 7.92 40.19
CA TYR A 164 34.45 9.01 40.17
C TYR A 164 35.03 9.27 41.55
N GLU A 165 36.32 9.61 41.55
CA GLU A 165 37.10 10.01 42.72
C GLU A 165 37.92 11.25 42.40
N SER A 166 38.14 12.08 43.41
CA SER A 166 39.08 13.19 43.30
C SER A 166 40.51 12.64 43.38
N GLU A 167 41.34 13.10 42.45
CA GLU A 167 42.78 12.85 42.40
C GLU A 167 43.57 13.94 43.12
N ASP A 168 43.06 15.17 43.07
CA ASP A 168 43.63 16.39 43.63
C ASP A 168 43.22 16.66 45.10
N GLY A 169 42.41 15.79 45.70
CA GLY A 169 41.92 15.92 47.08
C GLY A 169 40.87 17.01 47.29
N ARG A 170 40.28 17.56 46.23
CA ARG A 170 39.28 18.62 46.32
C ARG A 170 37.96 18.15 46.95
N GLU A 171 37.24 19.08 47.55
CA GLU A 171 35.93 18.80 48.14
C GLU A 171 34.91 18.46 47.04
N MET A 172 34.33 17.27 47.13
CA MET A 172 33.38 16.75 46.16
C MET A 172 32.32 15.91 46.86
N THR A 173 31.05 16.23 46.64
CA THR A 173 29.95 15.38 47.10
C THR A 173 29.90 14.15 46.20
N ARG A 174 29.95 12.96 46.78
CA ARG A 174 29.85 11.67 46.09
C ARG A 174 28.60 10.97 46.56
N CYS A 175 27.74 10.60 45.63
CA CYS A 175 26.52 9.84 45.86
C CYS A 175 26.57 8.53 45.08
N TYR A 176 25.78 7.54 45.51
CA TYR A 176 25.68 6.25 44.84
C TYR A 176 27.07 5.64 44.62
N ASP A 177 27.86 5.54 45.71
CA ASP A 177 29.24 5.05 45.71
C ASP A 177 30.20 5.81 44.76
N GLY A 178 29.86 7.04 44.38
CA GLY A 178 30.62 7.87 43.44
C GLY A 178 30.17 7.77 41.99
N ALA A 179 29.10 7.04 41.68
CA ALA A 179 28.47 7.07 40.35
C ALA A 179 27.85 8.44 40.03
N LEU A 180 27.52 9.23 41.04
CA LEU A 180 27.13 10.63 40.91
C LEU A 180 28.08 11.48 41.75
N ILE A 181 28.63 12.53 41.12
CA ILE A 181 29.48 13.50 41.82
C ILE A 181 29.00 14.92 41.55
N ARG A 182 29.17 15.80 42.55
CA ARG A 182 28.90 17.24 42.42
C ARG A 182 29.99 18.04 43.13
N PHE A 183 30.44 19.09 42.48
CA PHE A 183 31.46 20.01 43.00
C PHE A 183 31.31 21.37 42.32
N ARG A 184 32.09 22.35 42.79
CA ARG A 184 32.15 23.68 42.20
C ARG A 184 33.51 23.90 41.57
N SER A 185 33.54 24.43 40.34
CA SER A 185 34.75 24.88 39.65
C SER A 185 34.45 26.18 38.93
N ASP A 186 35.37 27.14 38.98
CA ASP A 186 35.29 28.38 38.19
C ASP A 186 33.94 29.11 38.30
N GLY A 187 33.37 29.12 39.51
CA GLY A 187 32.09 29.78 39.82
C GLY A 187 30.82 28.99 39.47
N ARG A 188 30.91 27.94 38.64
CA ARG A 188 29.77 27.08 38.24
C ARG A 188 29.72 25.76 39.02
N THR A 189 28.53 25.18 39.13
CA THR A 189 28.36 23.83 39.68
C THR A 189 28.47 22.81 38.57
N ILE A 190 29.33 21.82 38.75
CA ILE A 190 29.50 20.70 37.82
C ILE A 190 29.02 19.43 38.51
N THR A 191 28.11 18.74 37.84
CA THR A 191 27.57 17.44 38.24
C THR A 191 27.94 16.42 37.18
N ALA A 192 28.46 15.26 37.56
CA ALA A 192 28.73 14.18 36.61
C ALA A 192 28.11 12.87 37.09
N VAL A 193 27.53 12.12 36.15
CA VAL A 193 26.95 10.80 36.39
C VAL A 193 27.62 9.74 35.52
N GLY A 194 27.83 8.56 36.07
CA GLY A 194 28.65 7.51 35.48
C GLY A 194 27.98 6.62 34.45
N ASN A 195 26.66 6.77 34.27
CA ASN A 195 25.87 6.00 33.29
C ASN A 195 24.62 6.82 32.88
N THR A 196 24.27 6.73 31.60
CA THR A 196 23.12 7.39 30.96
C THR A 196 21.78 6.65 31.14
N ASP A 197 21.80 5.33 31.38
CA ASP A 197 20.66 4.40 31.34
C ASP A 197 19.45 4.92 32.12
N PHE A 198 19.66 5.45 33.33
CA PHE A 198 18.58 5.94 34.20
C PHE A 198 17.76 7.09 33.59
N MET A 199 18.27 7.75 32.55
CA MET A 199 17.61 8.86 31.84
C MET A 199 16.88 8.42 30.56
N THR A 200 17.02 7.15 30.15
CA THR A 200 16.42 6.63 28.92
C THR A 200 14.98 6.14 29.13
N ASN A 201 14.14 6.28 28.10
CA ASN A 201 12.71 5.95 28.14
C ASN A 201 12.42 4.55 28.73
N GLY A 202 13.24 3.54 28.37
CA GLY A 202 13.07 2.15 28.81
C GLY A 202 13.41 1.89 30.27
N SER A 203 14.15 2.79 30.92
CA SER A 203 14.70 2.61 32.27
C SER A 203 14.15 3.59 33.29
N LEU A 204 13.41 4.62 32.87
CA LEU A 204 12.81 5.62 33.77
C LEU A 204 11.94 5.00 34.88
N LEU A 205 11.19 3.94 34.57
CA LEU A 205 10.26 3.30 35.52
C LEU A 205 10.96 2.36 36.54
N GLN A 206 12.28 2.19 36.46
CA GLN A 206 13.01 1.28 37.32
C GLN A 206 13.49 2.02 38.58
N ALA A 207 13.11 1.54 39.77
CA ALA A 207 13.50 2.11 41.05
C ALA A 207 13.29 3.65 41.08
N GLY A 208 14.29 4.43 41.54
CA GLY A 208 14.27 5.89 41.58
C GLY A 208 14.76 6.59 40.31
N ASN A 209 14.90 5.90 39.17
CA ASN A 209 15.55 6.44 37.97
C ASN A 209 14.89 7.73 37.45
N ALA A 210 13.57 7.73 37.25
CA ALA A 210 12.84 8.93 36.82
C ALA A 210 12.97 10.08 37.83
N ALA A 211 12.89 9.78 39.13
CA ALA A 211 13.03 10.78 40.18
C ALA A 211 14.41 11.42 40.13
N LEU A 212 15.48 10.64 39.99
CA LEU A 212 16.84 11.17 39.89
C LEU A 212 17.04 11.96 38.61
N ALA A 213 16.60 11.43 37.47
CA ALA A 213 16.71 12.11 36.18
C ALA A 213 16.01 13.48 36.20
N MET A 214 14.80 13.53 36.75
CA MET A 214 14.05 14.78 36.92
C MET A 214 14.69 15.72 37.94
N ASN A 215 15.16 15.22 39.09
CA ASN A 215 15.77 16.05 40.12
C ASN A 215 17.12 16.64 39.66
N LEU A 216 17.91 15.92 38.87
CA LEU A 216 19.18 16.41 38.33
C LEU A 216 18.97 17.34 37.15
N ALA A 217 18.18 16.94 36.14
CA ALA A 217 17.98 17.73 34.93
C ALA A 217 17.01 18.92 35.13
N GLY A 218 16.15 18.86 36.15
CA GLY A 218 15.22 19.92 36.55
C GLY A 218 15.68 20.75 37.75
N ASP A 219 16.98 20.71 38.11
CA ASP A 219 17.53 21.49 39.22
C ASP A 219 17.47 23.01 38.95
N ARG A 220 17.37 23.39 37.67
CA ARG A 220 17.27 24.77 37.17
C ARG A 220 16.00 24.96 36.34
N PRO A 221 15.45 26.19 36.25
CA PRO A 221 14.23 26.47 35.49
C PRO A 221 14.40 26.30 33.98
N ARG A 222 15.64 26.36 33.48
CA ARG A 222 15.98 26.19 32.06
C ARG A 222 17.05 25.11 31.89
N LEU A 223 16.78 24.16 31.01
CA LEU A 223 17.67 23.06 30.66
C LEU A 223 18.04 23.14 29.18
N VAL A 224 19.34 23.24 28.89
CA VAL A 224 19.88 23.07 27.54
C VAL A 224 20.27 21.60 27.37
N TRP A 225 19.56 20.89 26.50
CA TRP A 225 19.81 19.48 26.21
C TRP A 225 20.76 19.36 25.02
N TYR A 226 22.02 19.00 25.27
CA TYR A 226 23.04 18.80 24.25
C TYR A 226 23.51 17.34 24.23
N ALA A 227 23.04 16.60 23.23
CA ALA A 227 23.36 15.19 23.04
C ALA A 227 23.63 14.93 21.55
N PRO A 228 24.82 15.26 21.03
CA PRO A 228 25.14 15.03 19.62
C PRO A 228 25.11 13.53 19.28
N HIS A 229 24.78 13.22 18.03
CA HIS A 229 24.72 11.84 17.52
C HIS A 229 25.69 11.58 16.36
N ALA A 230 26.40 12.63 15.95
CA ALA A 230 27.45 12.62 14.95
C ALA A 230 28.45 13.73 15.30
N VAL A 231 29.68 13.60 14.83
CA VAL A 231 30.69 14.65 14.97
C VAL A 231 30.26 15.86 14.15
N GLU A 232 30.23 17.05 14.77
CA GLU A 232 29.87 18.28 14.07
C GLU A 232 30.85 18.56 12.92
N GLY A 233 30.32 18.88 11.74
CA GLY A 233 31.12 19.14 10.53
C GLY A 233 31.42 17.89 9.69
N GLU A 234 31.20 16.68 10.20
CA GLU A 234 31.18 15.47 9.39
C GLU A 234 29.79 15.31 8.75
N SER A 235 29.63 15.82 7.54
CA SER A 235 28.41 15.57 6.77
C SER A 235 28.27 14.08 6.49
N SER A 236 27.26 13.45 7.09
CA SER A 236 26.87 12.07 6.78
C SER A 236 26.71 11.89 5.26
N PRO A 237 27.09 10.72 4.71
CA PRO A 237 26.95 10.45 3.28
C PRO A 237 25.50 10.66 2.86
N LYS A 238 25.31 11.31 1.70
CA LYS A 238 23.99 11.60 1.11
C LYS A 238 23.13 10.34 1.16
N SER A 239 22.17 10.31 2.07
CA SER A 239 21.23 9.21 2.18
C SER A 239 20.44 9.13 0.88
N THR A 240 20.47 7.94 0.25
CA THR A 240 19.68 7.66 -0.95
C THR A 240 18.21 7.90 -0.62
N LEU A 241 17.41 8.46 -1.54
CA LEU A 241 15.97 8.74 -1.34
C LEU A 241 15.19 7.57 -0.70
N LEU A 242 15.59 6.33 -0.98
CA LEU A 242 15.06 5.09 -0.40
C LEU A 242 15.29 4.92 1.11
N GLN A 243 16.36 5.50 1.68
CA GLN A 243 16.64 5.52 3.11
C GLN A 243 15.89 6.62 3.87
N LEU A 244 15.38 7.63 3.17
CA LEU A 244 14.48 8.64 3.75
C LEU A 244 13.03 8.14 3.87
N LEU A 245 12.67 7.07 3.15
CA LEU A 245 11.35 6.48 3.24
C LEU A 245 11.23 5.69 4.55
N PRO A 246 10.24 6.00 5.43
CA PRO A 246 10.04 5.25 6.65
C PRO A 246 9.88 3.75 6.35
N PRO A 247 10.45 2.83 7.16
CA PRO A 247 10.38 1.39 6.91
C PRO A 247 8.94 0.84 6.80
N LYS A 248 7.95 1.57 7.31
CA LYS A 248 6.53 1.23 7.21
C LYS A 248 5.91 1.51 5.82
N VAL A 249 6.58 2.25 4.94
CA VAL A 249 6.10 2.44 3.55
C VAL A 249 6.07 1.10 2.81
N PHE A 250 7.00 0.19 3.11
CA PHE A 250 6.97 -1.17 2.56
C PHE A 250 5.73 -1.96 3.00
N TRP A 251 5.25 -1.75 4.23
CA TRP A 251 3.99 -2.34 4.71
C TRP A 251 2.77 -1.78 3.98
N LEU A 252 2.74 -0.45 3.74
CA LEU A 252 1.68 0.19 2.95
C LEU A 252 1.67 -0.34 1.50
N VAL A 253 2.84 -0.44 0.87
CA VAL A 253 2.98 -1.01 -0.49
C VAL A 253 2.55 -2.48 -0.51
N GLY A 254 2.89 -3.26 0.52
CA GLY A 254 2.44 -4.66 0.66
C GLY A 254 0.91 -4.78 0.77
N GLN A 255 0.26 -3.92 1.55
CA GLN A 255 -1.20 -3.86 1.65
C GLN A 255 -1.85 -3.44 0.32
N LEU A 256 -1.28 -2.45 -0.37
CA LEU A 256 -1.74 -2.03 -1.69
C LEU A 256 -1.62 -3.18 -2.70
N ALA A 257 -0.50 -3.91 -2.69
CA ALA A 257 -0.29 -5.08 -3.53
C ALA A 257 -1.31 -6.19 -3.22
N LEU A 258 -1.60 -6.44 -1.93
CA LEU A 258 -2.63 -7.40 -1.52
C LEU A 258 -4.02 -6.98 -2.03
N VAL A 259 -4.38 -5.71 -1.92
CA VAL A 259 -5.65 -5.18 -2.45
C VAL A 259 -5.72 -5.36 -3.97
N VAL A 260 -4.66 -4.98 -4.70
CA VAL A 260 -4.57 -5.19 -6.15
C VAL A 260 -4.73 -6.67 -6.49
N LEU A 261 -4.10 -7.56 -5.73
CA LEU A 261 -4.18 -9.01 -5.93
C LEU A 261 -5.59 -9.55 -5.66
N LEU A 262 -6.25 -9.11 -4.59
CA LEU A 262 -7.64 -9.47 -4.30
C LEU A 262 -8.60 -8.97 -5.39
N VAL A 263 -8.40 -7.75 -5.90
CA VAL A 263 -9.17 -7.18 -7.02
C VAL A 263 -8.89 -7.96 -8.31
N ALA A 264 -7.63 -8.32 -8.57
CA ALA A 264 -7.25 -9.12 -9.72
C ALA A 264 -7.90 -10.51 -9.66
N VAL A 265 -7.88 -11.19 -8.50
CA VAL A 265 -8.56 -12.46 -8.28
C VAL A 265 -10.07 -12.32 -8.45
N TRP A 266 -10.68 -11.25 -7.91
CA TRP A 266 -12.11 -11.00 -8.05
C TRP A 266 -12.52 -10.77 -9.51
N LYS A 267 -11.74 -9.98 -10.27
CA LYS A 267 -11.97 -9.76 -11.70
C LYS A 267 -11.61 -10.96 -12.58
N ALA A 268 -10.64 -11.77 -12.16
CA ALA A 268 -10.21 -12.97 -12.87
C ALA A 268 -11.21 -14.12 -12.71
N ARG A 269 -12.05 -14.11 -11.65
CA ARG A 269 -13.23 -14.97 -11.59
C ARG A 269 -14.22 -14.52 -12.66
N ARG A 270 -14.05 -15.06 -13.87
CA ARG A 270 -15.02 -14.93 -14.96
C ARG A 270 -16.39 -15.31 -14.41
N PRO A 271 -17.40 -14.41 -14.37
CA PRO A 271 -18.77 -14.88 -14.34
C PRO A 271 -18.94 -15.75 -15.60
N GLY A 272 -19.45 -16.97 -15.41
CA GLY A 272 -19.63 -17.96 -16.47
C GLY A 272 -20.47 -17.43 -17.65
N PRO A 273 -20.64 -18.22 -18.72
CA PRO A 273 -21.32 -17.77 -19.93
C PRO A 273 -22.66 -17.13 -19.59
N LEU A 274 -22.92 -15.95 -20.15
CA LEU A 274 -24.22 -15.29 -20.04
C LEU A 274 -25.24 -16.22 -20.68
N VAL A 275 -26.11 -16.79 -19.85
CA VAL A 275 -27.42 -17.37 -20.16
C VAL A 275 -27.45 -18.20 -21.46
N ALA A 276 -27.47 -19.52 -21.31
CA ALA A 276 -27.93 -20.39 -22.39
C ALA A 276 -29.43 -20.08 -22.62
N GLU A 277 -29.73 -19.34 -23.68
CA GLU A 277 -31.10 -19.13 -24.12
C GLU A 277 -31.59 -20.43 -24.75
N GLU A 278 -32.59 -21.08 -24.15
CA GLU A 278 -33.23 -22.27 -24.70
C GLU A 278 -33.98 -21.89 -25.99
N LEU A 279 -33.51 -22.36 -27.14
CA LEU A 279 -34.26 -22.26 -28.39
C LEU A 279 -35.44 -23.25 -28.33
N PRO A 280 -36.70 -22.79 -28.32
CA PRO A 280 -37.83 -23.69 -28.23
C PRO A 280 -38.15 -24.23 -29.63
N VAL A 281 -38.12 -25.55 -29.74
CA VAL A 281 -38.73 -26.39 -30.80
C VAL A 281 -37.92 -26.58 -32.10
N VAL A 282 -37.54 -27.84 -32.34
CA VAL A 282 -37.07 -28.35 -33.64
C VAL A 282 -38.28 -28.49 -34.58
N VAL A 283 -38.48 -27.53 -35.47
CA VAL A 283 -39.53 -27.60 -36.48
C VAL A 283 -39.07 -28.51 -37.63
N ARG A 284 -39.89 -29.47 -38.06
CA ARG A 284 -39.53 -30.35 -39.19
C ARG A 284 -39.45 -29.52 -40.47
N ALA A 285 -38.43 -29.78 -41.30
CA ALA A 285 -38.20 -29.04 -42.56
C ALA A 285 -39.42 -29.06 -43.52
N SER A 286 -40.29 -30.06 -43.42
CA SER A 286 -41.53 -30.13 -44.18
C SER A 286 -42.54 -29.03 -43.78
N GLU A 287 -42.61 -28.67 -42.51
CA GLU A 287 -43.55 -27.65 -42.02
C GLU A 287 -43.14 -26.24 -42.42
N THR A 288 -41.83 -25.95 -42.48
CA THR A 288 -41.34 -24.64 -42.94
C THR A 288 -41.54 -24.44 -44.44
N VAL A 289 -41.36 -25.49 -45.24
CA VAL A 289 -41.63 -25.44 -46.69
C VAL A 289 -43.13 -25.28 -46.95
N GLU A 290 -43.99 -26.03 -46.26
CA GLU A 290 -45.44 -25.90 -46.42
C GLU A 290 -45.94 -24.53 -45.95
N GLY A 291 -45.48 -24.06 -44.79
CA GLY A 291 -45.82 -22.74 -44.26
C GLY A 291 -45.43 -21.61 -45.21
N ARG A 292 -44.23 -21.67 -45.80
CA ARG A 292 -43.75 -20.69 -46.79
C ARG A 292 -44.53 -20.78 -48.11
N GLY A 293 -44.89 -21.99 -48.54
CA GLY A 293 -45.75 -22.20 -49.72
C GLY A 293 -47.15 -21.62 -49.53
N ARG A 294 -47.79 -21.85 -48.37
CA ARG A 294 -49.09 -21.26 -48.02
C ARG A 294 -49.01 -19.73 -47.97
N LEU A 295 -47.91 -19.18 -47.45
CA LEU A 295 -47.68 -17.72 -47.44
C LEU A 295 -47.62 -17.14 -48.85
N TYR A 296 -46.83 -17.72 -49.76
CA TYR A 296 -46.75 -17.26 -51.15
C TYR A 296 -48.08 -17.37 -51.89
N ARG A 297 -48.85 -18.44 -51.65
CA ARG A 297 -50.20 -18.61 -52.21
C ARG A 297 -51.18 -17.57 -51.67
N SER A 298 -51.20 -17.34 -50.36
CA SER A 298 -52.12 -16.37 -49.72
C SER A 298 -51.92 -14.94 -50.23
N ARG A 299 -50.67 -14.58 -50.56
CA ARG A 299 -50.29 -13.26 -51.09
C ARG A 299 -50.26 -13.21 -52.63
N ARG A 300 -50.64 -14.29 -53.32
CA ARG A 300 -50.59 -14.44 -54.79
C ARG A 300 -49.21 -14.04 -55.37
N ALA A 301 -48.13 -14.29 -54.63
CA ALA A 301 -46.76 -13.89 -54.96
C ALA A 301 -46.08 -14.90 -55.92
N ARG A 302 -46.67 -15.04 -57.12
CA ARG A 302 -46.26 -16.02 -58.16
C ARG A 302 -44.89 -15.73 -58.74
N ASP A 303 -44.58 -14.45 -58.91
CA ASP A 303 -43.29 -13.91 -59.32
C ASP A 303 -42.16 -14.38 -58.40
N ARG A 304 -42.35 -14.24 -57.08
CA ARG A 304 -41.36 -14.63 -56.07
C ARG A 304 -41.24 -16.15 -55.98
N ALA A 305 -42.35 -16.88 -56.07
CA ALA A 305 -42.32 -18.34 -56.10
C ALA A 305 -41.56 -18.87 -57.32
N ALA A 306 -41.83 -18.33 -58.51
CA ALA A 306 -41.13 -18.70 -59.74
C ALA A 306 -39.63 -18.37 -59.69
N ALA A 307 -39.27 -17.18 -59.20
CA ALA A 307 -37.87 -16.80 -59.02
C ALA A 307 -37.13 -17.73 -58.04
N ALA A 308 -37.77 -18.09 -56.92
CA ALA A 308 -37.19 -19.01 -55.95
C ALA A 308 -36.99 -20.42 -56.52
N LEU A 309 -37.97 -20.94 -57.28
CA LEU A 309 -37.85 -22.23 -57.97
C LEU A 309 -36.72 -22.21 -58.99
N ARG A 310 -36.67 -21.20 -59.86
CA ARG A 310 -35.61 -21.04 -60.87
C ARG A 310 -34.23 -20.92 -60.24
N ALA A 311 -34.08 -20.11 -59.21
CA ALA A 311 -32.81 -19.95 -58.50
C ALA A 311 -32.34 -21.27 -57.85
N ALA A 312 -33.26 -22.02 -57.23
CA ALA A 312 -32.94 -23.31 -56.63
C ALA A 312 -32.58 -24.37 -57.69
N THR A 313 -33.29 -24.40 -58.83
CA THR A 313 -32.97 -25.29 -59.96
C THR A 313 -31.60 -24.94 -60.55
N LEU A 314 -31.30 -23.66 -60.79
CA LEU A 314 -29.98 -23.21 -61.28
C LEU A 314 -28.85 -23.62 -60.32
N ALA A 315 -29.03 -23.42 -59.01
CA ALA A 315 -28.05 -23.82 -58.02
C ALA A 315 -27.72 -25.33 -58.05
N ARG A 316 -28.68 -26.18 -58.43
CA ARG A 316 -28.47 -27.63 -58.60
C ARG A 316 -27.96 -28.03 -59.98
N LEU A 317 -28.34 -27.31 -61.03
CA LEU A 317 -27.90 -27.55 -62.41
C LEU A 317 -26.44 -27.17 -62.64
N LEU A 318 -25.99 -26.03 -62.10
CA LEU A 318 -24.65 -25.48 -62.35
C LEU A 318 -23.52 -26.49 -62.05
N PRO A 319 -23.46 -27.14 -60.86
CA PRO A 319 -22.44 -28.15 -60.60
C PRO A 319 -22.51 -29.36 -61.54
N ARG A 320 -23.73 -29.78 -61.94
CA ARG A 320 -23.93 -30.94 -62.83
C ARG A 320 -23.49 -30.67 -64.26
N LEU A 321 -23.59 -29.42 -64.71
CA LEU A 321 -23.16 -28.96 -66.03
C LEU A 321 -21.69 -28.55 -66.06
N GLY A 322 -20.98 -28.59 -64.93
CA GLY A 322 -19.58 -28.15 -64.82
C GLY A 322 -19.41 -26.62 -64.90
N LEU A 323 -20.47 -25.87 -64.59
CA LEU A 323 -20.51 -24.41 -64.69
C LEU A 323 -20.38 -23.76 -63.30
N GLY A 324 -19.64 -22.64 -63.23
CA GLY A 324 -19.48 -21.86 -61.99
C GLY A 324 -20.70 -20.96 -61.69
N ALA A 325 -20.78 -20.45 -60.46
CA ALA A 325 -21.89 -19.59 -59.99
C ALA A 325 -22.08 -18.27 -60.79
N GLY A 326 -21.06 -17.84 -61.53
CA GLY A 326 -21.09 -16.66 -62.40
C GLY A 326 -21.29 -16.96 -63.89
N ALA A 327 -21.68 -18.18 -64.26
CA ALA A 327 -21.92 -18.54 -65.66
C ALA A 327 -23.01 -17.65 -66.28
N SER A 328 -22.78 -17.17 -67.50
CA SER A 328 -23.76 -16.35 -68.21
C SER A 328 -25.04 -17.15 -68.47
N PRO A 329 -26.23 -16.52 -68.49
CA PRO A 329 -27.49 -17.20 -68.79
C PRO A 329 -27.45 -17.96 -70.13
N SER A 330 -26.77 -17.41 -71.14
CA SER A 330 -26.59 -18.06 -72.43
C SER A 330 -25.74 -19.33 -72.35
N ALA A 331 -24.68 -19.34 -71.53
CA ALA A 331 -23.85 -20.52 -71.32
C ALA A 331 -24.66 -21.64 -70.65
N VAL A 332 -25.41 -21.32 -69.60
CA VAL A 332 -26.28 -22.29 -68.91
C VAL A 332 -27.31 -22.89 -69.87
N VAL A 333 -27.99 -22.05 -70.65
CA VAL A 333 -29.01 -22.51 -71.63
C VAL A 333 -28.38 -23.41 -72.69
N THR A 334 -27.23 -23.04 -73.25
CA THR A 334 -26.59 -23.79 -74.35
C THR A 334 -26.10 -25.15 -73.85
N THR A 335 -25.43 -25.17 -72.69
CA THR A 335 -24.91 -26.41 -72.10
C THR A 335 -26.03 -27.33 -71.62
N ALA A 336 -27.09 -26.78 -71.01
CA ALA A 336 -28.26 -27.57 -70.63
C ALA A 336 -28.95 -28.14 -71.86
N ALA A 337 -29.35 -27.31 -72.83
CA ALA A 337 -30.04 -27.73 -74.05
C ALA A 337 -29.27 -28.80 -74.83
N GLY A 338 -27.95 -28.65 -74.96
CA GLY A 338 -27.09 -29.65 -75.61
C GLY A 338 -27.08 -31.00 -74.88
N ARG A 339 -27.21 -31.01 -73.55
CA ARG A 339 -27.22 -32.25 -72.74
C ARG A 339 -28.55 -32.98 -72.77
N ILE A 340 -29.67 -32.26 -72.88
CA ILE A 340 -31.03 -32.86 -72.89
C ILE A 340 -31.63 -32.98 -74.31
N GLY A 341 -30.92 -32.54 -75.35
CA GLY A 341 -31.41 -32.59 -76.74
C GLY A 341 -32.66 -31.74 -76.98
N SER A 342 -32.86 -30.70 -76.17
CA SER A 342 -34.02 -29.80 -76.25
C SER A 342 -33.67 -28.49 -76.96
N ASP A 343 -34.69 -27.79 -77.46
CA ASP A 343 -34.52 -26.46 -78.07
C ASP A 343 -33.96 -25.44 -77.03
N PRO A 344 -32.84 -24.74 -77.32
CA PRO A 344 -32.32 -23.68 -76.47
C PRO A 344 -33.34 -22.59 -76.12
N ALA A 345 -34.27 -22.27 -77.03
CA ALA A 345 -35.30 -21.26 -76.75
C ALA A 345 -36.28 -21.72 -75.67
N PHE A 346 -36.64 -23.01 -75.66
CA PHE A 346 -37.50 -23.60 -74.64
C PHE A 346 -36.83 -23.58 -73.26
N VAL A 347 -35.56 -23.99 -73.17
CA VAL A 347 -34.80 -24.00 -71.90
C VAL A 347 -34.62 -22.57 -71.37
N SER A 348 -34.35 -21.62 -72.25
CA SER A 348 -34.25 -20.19 -71.91
C SER A 348 -35.55 -19.65 -71.32
N TYR A 349 -36.69 -19.96 -71.95
CA TYR A 349 -38.00 -19.52 -71.48
C TYR A 349 -38.33 -20.08 -70.08
N GLN A 350 -37.99 -21.35 -69.82
CA GLN A 350 -38.28 -21.95 -68.51
C GLN A 350 -37.36 -21.41 -67.40
N LEU A 351 -36.05 -21.28 -67.66
CA LEU A 351 -35.07 -20.84 -66.64
C LEU A 351 -35.04 -19.32 -66.43
N PHE A 352 -35.28 -18.53 -67.48
CA PHE A 352 -35.08 -17.07 -67.46
C PHE A 352 -36.27 -16.27 -68.04
N GLY A 353 -37.36 -16.93 -68.42
CA GLY A 353 -38.52 -16.26 -69.01
C GLY A 353 -39.35 -15.41 -68.04
N PRO A 354 -40.44 -14.80 -68.55
CA PRO A 354 -41.31 -13.94 -67.74
C PRO A 354 -41.96 -14.69 -66.56
N PRO A 355 -42.45 -13.97 -65.53
CA PRO A 355 -43.14 -14.59 -64.39
C PRO A 355 -44.50 -15.17 -64.81
N PRO A 356 -44.94 -16.29 -64.21
CA PRO A 356 -46.24 -16.89 -64.49
C PRO A 356 -47.40 -16.00 -64.00
N THR A 357 -48.47 -15.93 -64.79
CA THR A 357 -49.64 -15.09 -64.49
C THR A 357 -50.71 -15.84 -63.69
N THR A 358 -50.83 -17.16 -63.88
CA THR A 358 -51.77 -18.02 -63.14
C THR A 358 -51.09 -19.05 -62.25
N ASP A 359 -51.83 -19.60 -61.27
CA ASP A 359 -51.34 -20.68 -60.41
C ASP A 359 -51.06 -21.96 -61.20
N ASN A 360 -51.81 -22.19 -62.29
CA ASN A 360 -51.60 -23.33 -63.18
C ASN A 360 -50.27 -23.19 -63.95
N ASP A 361 -49.96 -21.99 -64.45
CA ASP A 361 -48.69 -21.73 -65.13
C ASP A 361 -47.50 -21.91 -64.19
N LEU A 362 -47.63 -21.53 -62.91
CA LEU A 362 -46.60 -21.76 -61.90
C LEU A 362 -46.38 -23.25 -61.64
N LEU A 363 -47.44 -24.06 -61.60
CA LEU A 363 -47.34 -25.51 -61.46
C LEU A 363 -46.70 -26.16 -62.70
N GLN A 364 -47.05 -25.69 -63.90
CA GLN A 364 -46.44 -26.14 -65.14
C GLN A 364 -44.95 -25.79 -65.18
N LEU A 365 -44.57 -24.57 -64.78
CA LEU A 365 -43.18 -24.16 -64.64
C LEU A 365 -42.42 -25.04 -63.65
N ALA A 366 -43.00 -25.31 -62.47
CA ALA A 366 -42.36 -26.18 -61.48
C ALA A 366 -42.11 -27.61 -62.03
N ARG A 367 -43.07 -28.17 -62.76
CA ARG A 367 -42.92 -29.48 -63.43
C ARG A 367 -41.87 -29.45 -64.54
N ALA A 368 -41.85 -28.40 -65.37
CA ALA A 368 -40.86 -28.25 -66.43
C ALA A 368 -39.44 -28.10 -65.86
N LEU A 369 -39.26 -27.36 -64.77
CA LEU A 369 -37.97 -27.22 -64.09
C LEU A 369 -37.49 -28.53 -63.47
N ASP A 370 -38.39 -29.31 -62.86
CA ASP A 370 -38.07 -30.64 -62.32
C ASP A 370 -37.71 -31.64 -63.44
N ASP A 371 -38.40 -31.58 -64.58
CA ASP A 371 -38.10 -32.43 -65.72
C ASP A 371 -36.74 -32.09 -66.35
N ILE A 372 -36.43 -30.80 -66.54
CA ILE A 372 -35.10 -30.34 -66.98
C ILE A 372 -34.03 -30.82 -66.00
N GLU A 373 -34.25 -30.65 -64.69
CA GLU A 373 -33.30 -31.11 -63.67
C GLU A 373 -33.07 -32.63 -63.73
N ARG A 374 -34.14 -33.41 -63.90
CA ARG A 374 -34.09 -34.87 -63.97
C ARG A 374 -33.39 -35.36 -65.24
N GLN A 375 -33.65 -34.74 -66.38
CA GLN A 375 -33.02 -35.10 -67.65
C GLN A 375 -31.53 -34.76 -67.65
N VAL A 376 -31.12 -33.63 -67.06
CA VAL A 376 -29.69 -33.28 -66.87
C VAL A 376 -28.99 -34.23 -65.90
N ALA A 377 -29.71 -34.76 -64.90
CA ALA A 377 -29.17 -35.69 -63.91
C ALA A 377 -29.01 -37.12 -64.42
N ARG A 378 -29.64 -37.48 -65.54
CA ARG A 378 -29.42 -38.79 -66.19
C ARG A 378 -28.05 -38.77 -66.89
N PRO A 379 -27.22 -39.80 -66.71
CA PRO A 379 -25.88 -39.87 -67.28
C PRO A 379 -25.90 -39.96 -68.81
#